data_AF-A0A1F6ZHX0-F1
#
_entry.id   AF-A0A1F6ZHX0-F1
#
_cell.length_a   1.000
_cell.length_b   1.000
_cell.length_c   1.000
_cell.angle_alpha   90.00
_cell.angle_beta   90.00
_cell.angle_gamma   90.00
#
_symmetry.space_group_name_H-M   'P 1'
#
loop_
_entity.id
_entity.type
_entity.pdbx_description
1 polymer ?
#
loop_
_entity_poly.entity_id
_entity_poly.type
_entity_poly.pdbx_seq_one_letter_code
_entity_poly.pdbx_strand_id
1 'polypeptide(L)'
;MAEKCKTCHKEFNSGIWIAPQFADEEVLLFCSEKCRKEYKKMKLKRIKSGYSGYHKKLIESIKKGRSINPFFSKEDLDERGE
;
A
#
# COMPACT_ATOMS: atom_id res chain seq x y z
N MET A 1 -14.60 -0.34 -20.78
CA MET A 1 -13.16 0.01 -20.80
C MET A 1 -12.45 -0.91 -19.82
N ALA A 2 -11.37 -1.56 -20.23
CA ALA A 2 -10.58 -2.39 -19.32
C ALA A 2 -9.62 -1.49 -18.52
N GLU A 3 -9.51 -1.73 -17.21
CA GLU A 3 -8.61 -0.99 -16.35
C GLU A 3 -7.24 -1.67 -16.28
N LYS A 4 -6.18 -0.92 -15.94
CA LYS A 4 -4.80 -1.46 -15.88
C LYS A 4 -4.32 -1.56 -14.44
N CYS A 5 -3.77 -2.73 -14.09
CA CYS A 5 -3.24 -2.97 -12.75
C CYS A 5 -2.00 -2.12 -12.49
N LYS A 6 -1.95 -1.38 -11.38
CA LYS A 6 -0.79 -0.55 -11.02
C LYS A 6 0.49 -1.36 -10.79
N THR A 7 0.37 -2.62 -10.41
CA THR A 7 1.53 -3.48 -10.09
C THR A 7 2.05 -4.22 -11.33
N CYS A 8 1.17 -4.92 -12.05
CA CYS A 8 1.58 -5.81 -13.15
C CYS A 8 1.21 -5.28 -14.54
N HIS A 9 0.55 -4.12 -14.62
CA HIS A 9 0.12 -3.45 -15.85
C HIS A 9 -0.82 -4.25 -16.77
N LYS A 10 -1.29 -5.43 -16.33
CA LYS A 10 -2.29 -6.21 -17.04
C LYS A 10 -3.63 -5.50 -17.05
N GLU A 11 -4.32 -5.63 -18.18
CA GLU A 11 -5.72 -5.20 -18.32
C GLU A 11 -6.64 -6.15 -17.57
N PHE A 12 -7.65 -5.61 -16.90
CA PHE A 12 -8.63 -6.37 -16.14
C PHE A 12 -10.00 -5.67 -16.16
N ASN A 13 -11.07 -6.47 -16.09
CA ASN A 13 -12.45 -5.96 -16.14
C ASN A 13 -13.07 -5.76 -14.74
N SER A 14 -12.50 -6.41 -13.72
CA SER A 14 -12.93 -6.31 -12.33
C SER A 14 -11.72 -6.52 -11.42
N GLY A 15 -11.57 -5.68 -10.39
CA GLY A 15 -10.41 -5.73 -9.51
C GLY A 15 -10.63 -5.01 -8.20
N ILE A 16 -9.55 -4.76 -7.49
CA ILE A 16 -9.52 -4.12 -6.18
C ILE A 16 -9.17 -2.65 -6.36
N TRP A 17 -10.00 -1.80 -5.79
CA TRP A 17 -9.88 -0.36 -5.83
C TRP A 17 -9.41 0.09 -4.46
N ILE A 18 -8.35 0.88 -4.41
CA ILE A 18 -7.92 1.52 -3.17
C ILE A 18 -8.15 3.02 -3.33
N ALA A 19 -8.95 3.55 -2.42
CA ALA A 19 -9.19 4.97 -2.33
C ALA A 19 -7.85 5.71 -2.14
N PRO A 20 -7.65 6.82 -2.86
CA PRO A 20 -6.47 7.66 -2.70
C PRO A 20 -6.41 8.21 -1.26
N GLN A 21 -5.20 8.50 -0.76
CA GLN A 21 -5.06 9.07 0.59
C GLN A 21 -5.33 10.57 0.60
N PHE A 22 -5.16 11.23 -0.55
CA PHE A 22 -5.42 12.65 -0.74
C PHE A 22 -6.42 12.87 -1.89
N ALA A 23 -7.16 13.97 -1.88
CA ALA A 23 -8.17 14.28 -2.89
C ALA A 23 -7.57 14.40 -4.31
N ASP A 24 -6.29 14.76 -4.40
CA ASP A 24 -5.54 14.94 -5.65
C ASP A 24 -4.80 13.67 -6.12
N GLU A 25 -4.87 12.57 -5.36
CA GLU A 25 -4.24 11.30 -5.75
C GLU A 25 -5.16 10.48 -6.66
N GLU A 26 -4.58 9.86 -7.69
CA GLU A 26 -5.30 8.92 -8.54
C GLU A 26 -5.70 7.66 -7.77
N VAL A 27 -6.89 7.11 -8.07
CA VAL A 27 -7.36 5.83 -7.54
C VAL A 27 -6.38 4.72 -7.95
N LEU A 28 -5.95 3.91 -6.98
CA LEU A 28 -5.05 2.79 -7.23
C LEU A 28 -5.84 1.52 -7.51
N LEU A 29 -5.57 0.95 -8.68
CA LEU A 29 -6.30 -0.17 -9.27
C LEU A 29 -5.44 -1.43 -9.34
N PHE A 30 -5.97 -2.56 -8.86
CA PHE A 30 -5.24 -3.82 -8.79
C PHE A 30 -6.06 -4.98 -9.32
N CYS A 31 -5.49 -5.80 -10.20
CA CYS A 31 -6.18 -6.97 -10.74
C CYS A 31 -6.32 -8.14 -9.74
N SER A 32 -5.60 -8.10 -8.61
CA SER A 32 -5.63 -9.16 -7.59
C SER A 32 -5.11 -8.67 -6.24
N GLU A 33 -5.46 -9.38 -5.16
CA GLU A 33 -4.95 -9.08 -3.83
C GLU A 33 -3.42 -9.25 -3.74
N LYS A 34 -2.87 -10.20 -4.51
CA LYS A 34 -1.43 -10.38 -4.65
C LYS A 34 -0.75 -9.11 -5.17
N CYS A 35 -1.28 -8.51 -6.23
CA CYS A 35 -0.76 -7.26 -6.80
C CYS A 35 -0.86 -6.10 -5.79
N ARG A 36 -1.95 -6.01 -5.04
CA ARG A 36 -2.13 -5.01 -3.98
C ARG A 36 -1.07 -5.16 -2.88
N LYS A 37 -0.87 -6.38 -2.36
CA LYS A 37 0.13 -6.67 -1.31
C LYS A 37 1.55 -6.39 -1.79
N GLU A 38 1.88 -6.78 -3.02
CA GLU A 38 3.19 -6.52 -3.61
C GLU A 38 3.48 -5.02 -3.78
N TYR A 39 2.49 -4.25 -4.27
CA TYR A 39 2.62 -2.80 -4.36
C TYR A 39 2.83 -2.15 -3.01
N LYS A 40 2.07 -2.56 -1.99
CA LYS A 40 2.24 -2.08 -0.61
C LYS A 40 3.66 -2.36 -0.10
N LYS A 41 4.18 -3.57 -0.29
CA LYS A 41 5.57 -3.93 0.09
C LYS A 41 6.60 -3.04 -0.62
N MET A 42 6.45 -2.81 -1.92
CA MET A 42 7.34 -1.92 -2.67
C MET A 42 7.27 -0.47 -2.16
N LYS A 43 6.07 0.05 -1.91
CA LYS A 43 5.86 1.41 -1.37
C LYS A 43 6.46 1.53 0.03
N LEU A 44 6.30 0.51 0.88
CA LEU A 44 6.90 0.47 2.21
C LEU A 44 8.44 0.46 2.13
N LYS A 45 9.03 -0.34 1.25
CA LYS A 45 10.49 -0.38 1.03
C LYS A 45 11.02 0.98 0.58
N ARG A 46 10.30 1.68 -0.32
CA ARG A 46 10.64 3.05 -0.73
C ARG A 46 10.56 4.03 0.44
N ILE A 47 9.52 3.95 1.26
CA ILE A 47 9.38 4.78 2.47
C ILE A 47 10.51 4.49 3.47
N LYS A 48 10.85 3.22 3.69
CA LYS A 48 11.97 2.80 4.56
C LYS A 48 13.30 3.38 4.08
N SER A 49 13.55 3.38 2.78
CA SER A 49 14.80 3.86 2.18
C SER A 49 14.87 5.38 2.02
N GLY A 50 13.78 6.04 1.59
CA GLY A 50 13.75 7.46 1.23
C GLY A 50 13.22 8.39 2.33
N TYR A 51 12.43 7.85 3.27
CA TYR A 51 11.73 8.62 4.30
C TYR A 51 11.77 7.89 5.64
N SER A 52 12.98 7.55 6.10
CA SER A 52 13.21 6.74 7.30
C SER A 52 12.53 7.28 8.56
N GLY A 53 12.44 8.62 8.71
CA GLY A 53 11.71 9.27 9.81
C GLY A 53 10.20 9.04 9.75
N TYR A 54 9.60 9.06 8.55
CA TYR A 54 8.19 8.74 8.36
C TYR A 54 7.92 7.26 8.57
N HIS A 55 8.82 6.39 8.10
CA HIS A 55 8.75 4.95 8.34
C HIS A 55 8.70 4.62 9.84
N LYS A 56 9.56 5.25 10.66
CA LYS A 56 9.56 5.08 12.13
C LYS A 56 8.23 5.52 12.74
N LYS A 57 7.72 6.71 12.36
CA LYS A 57 6.41 7.19 12.82
C LYS A 57 5.27 6.24 12.45
N LEU A 58 5.33 5.67 11.25
CA LEU A 58 4.31 4.75 10.74
C LEU A 58 4.30 3.44 11.55
N ILE A 59 5.47 2.87 11.85
CA ILE A 59 5.59 1.70 12.73
C ILE A 59 5.14 2.02 14.16
N GLU A 60 5.59 3.14 14.73
CA GLU A 60 5.23 3.52 16.10
C GLU A 60 3.73 3.75 16.29
N SER A 61 3.10 4.45 15.34
CA SER A 61 1.67 4.71 15.37
C SER A 61 0.89 3.39 15.35
N ILE A 62 1.26 2.47 14.45
CA ILE A 62 0.60 1.16 14.35
C ILE A 62 0.83 0.30 15.60
N LYS A 63 2.03 0.32 16.20
CA LYS A 63 2.29 -0.33 17.50
C LYS A 63 1.40 0.23 18.61
N LYS A 64 1.14 1.54 18.59
CA LYS A 64 0.26 2.25 19.54
C LYS A 64 -1.24 2.08 19.20
N GLY A 65 -1.59 1.27 18.19
CA GLY A 65 -2.97 1.08 17.74
C GLY A 65 -3.59 2.30 17.06
N ARG A 66 -2.76 3.29 16.65
CA ARG A 66 -3.18 4.50 15.96
C ARG A 66 -2.79 4.39 14.49
N SER A 67 -3.77 4.49 13.58
CA SER A 67 -3.44 4.53 12.15
C SER A 67 -3.19 5.99 11.73
N ILE A 68 -1.93 6.35 11.48
CA ILE A 68 -1.62 7.63 10.81
C ILE A 68 -1.75 7.52 9.29
N ASN A 69 -2.00 6.31 8.77
CA ASN A 69 -2.15 6.08 7.35
C ASN A 69 -3.11 4.90 7.10
N PRO A 70 -4.34 5.14 6.62
CA PRO A 70 -5.33 4.09 6.40
C PRO A 70 -4.92 3.09 5.30
N PHE A 71 -3.85 3.37 4.54
CA PHE A 71 -3.36 2.50 3.48
C PHE A 71 -2.54 1.32 3.98
N PHE A 72 -1.85 1.46 5.12
CA PHE A 72 -1.04 0.39 5.72
C PHE A 72 -1.72 -0.13 6.98
N SER A 73 -2.04 -1.42 6.98
CA SER A 73 -2.51 -2.14 8.16
C SER A 73 -1.32 -2.70 8.93
N LYS A 74 -1.57 -3.11 10.19
CA LYS A 74 -0.57 -3.83 10.99
C LYS A 74 -0.02 -5.07 10.27
N GLU A 75 -0.89 -5.80 9.57
CA GLU A 75 -0.54 -6.98 8.77
C GLU A 75 0.39 -6.67 7.59
N ASP A 76 0.39 -5.43 7.08
CA ASP A 76 1.28 -5.02 5.98
C ASP A 76 2.71 -4.71 6.46
N LEU A 77 2.89 -4.47 7.78
CA LEU A 77 4.17 -4.11 8.41
C LEU A 77 4.81 -5.23 9.22
N ASP A 78 4.04 -6.24 9.62
CA ASP A 78 4.54 -7.40 10.34
C ASP A 78 5.38 -8.26 9.37
N GLU A 79 6.63 -7.87 9.17
CA GLU A 79 7.67 -8.70 8.54
C GLU A 79 8.11 -9.86 9.47
N ARG A 80 7.29 -10.31 10.44
CA ARG A 80 7.55 -11.54 11.22
C ARG A 80 7.08 -12.75 10.42
N GLY A 81 7.87 -13.07 9.40
CA GLY A 81 7.80 -14.30 8.64
C GLY A 81 9.19 -14.71 8.22
N GLU A 82 10.13 -14.72 9.17
CA GLU A 82 11.41 -15.41 9.12
C GLU A 82 11.68 -16.03 10.49
#